data_AF-A0A6B8WBC6-F1
#
_entry.id   AF-A0A6B8WBC6-F1
#
_cell.length_a   1.000
_cell.length_b   1.000
_cell.length_c   1.000
_cell.angle_alpha   90.00
_cell.angle_beta   90.00
_cell.angle_gamma   90.00
#
_symmetry.space_group_name_H-M   'P 1'
#
loop_
_entity.id
_entity.type
_entity.pdbx_description
1 polymer ?
#
loop_
_entity_poly.entity_id
_entity_poly.type
_entity_poly.pdbx_seq_one_letter_code
_entity_poly.pdbx_strand_id
1 'polypeptide(L)'
;MGVSENNGNLRERKKVRVSHIVFLGIAVVACVSLAYWQWTRFQAGSGTFQNLGYAFQWPLFGGFFVIAYRLWLKYENELIDAQNEAGDMDTLYEADKLIFEDKTTEIDEDFLPPRPTIDVDTFNALNTPRRGAVDGTDIAAANGPKESN
;
A
#
# COMPACT_ATOMS: atom_id res chain seq x y z
N MET A 1 -34.54 -4.17 -23.33
CA MET A 1 -33.40 -3.45 -22.73
C MET A 1 -33.43 -3.72 -21.25
N GLY A 2 -32.60 -4.64 -20.77
CA GLY A 2 -32.48 -4.95 -19.34
C GLY A 2 -31.61 -3.90 -18.69
N VAL A 3 -32.21 -3.05 -17.86
CA VAL A 3 -31.47 -2.18 -16.95
C VAL A 3 -30.84 -3.10 -15.91
N SER A 4 -29.52 -3.26 -15.96
CA SER A 4 -28.76 -3.89 -14.88
C SER A 4 -28.86 -3.00 -13.65
N GLU A 5 -29.75 -3.33 -12.72
CA GLU A 5 -29.73 -2.78 -11.36
C GLU A 5 -28.44 -3.25 -10.68
N ASN A 6 -27.38 -2.45 -10.78
CA ASN A 6 -26.17 -2.66 -10.01
C ASN A 6 -26.44 -2.17 -8.57
N ASN A 7 -26.93 -3.09 -7.73
CA ASN A 7 -27.09 -2.84 -6.30
C ASN A 7 -25.70 -2.78 -5.65
N GLY A 8 -25.06 -1.61 -5.75
CA GLY A 8 -23.82 -1.27 -5.06
C GLY A 8 -24.04 -1.27 -3.55
N ASN A 9 -23.93 -2.44 -2.92
CA ASN A 9 -23.95 -2.56 -1.48
C ASN A 9 -22.67 -1.93 -0.92
N LEU A 10 -22.73 -0.66 -0.53
CA LEU A 10 -21.70 0.01 0.25
C LEU A 10 -21.36 -0.86 1.48
N ARG A 11 -20.07 -1.13 1.73
CA ARG A 11 -19.68 -2.01 2.83
C ARG A 11 -20.03 -1.34 4.15
N GLU A 12 -20.86 -2.02 4.94
CA GLU A 12 -21.36 -1.47 6.20
C GLU A 12 -20.21 -1.27 7.20
N ARG A 13 -20.16 -0.09 7.83
CA ARG A 13 -19.19 0.27 8.86
C ARG A 13 -19.22 -0.76 9.98
N LYS A 14 -18.04 -1.25 10.39
CA LYS A 14 -17.95 -2.27 11.43
C LYS A 14 -18.36 -1.68 12.78
N LYS A 15 -19.61 -1.89 13.17
CA LYS A 15 -20.11 -1.48 14.49
C LYS A 15 -19.36 -2.21 15.59
N VAL A 16 -19.03 -1.46 16.63
CA VAL A 16 -18.34 -1.95 17.83
C VAL A 16 -19.22 -3.03 18.45
N ARG A 17 -18.85 -4.31 18.31
CA ARG A 17 -19.65 -5.38 18.90
C ARG A 17 -19.52 -5.27 20.42
N VAL A 18 -20.65 -5.13 21.11
CA VAL A 18 -20.76 -4.99 22.57
C VAL A 18 -19.91 -6.04 23.31
N SER A 19 -19.77 -7.24 22.74
CA SER A 19 -18.91 -8.31 23.25
C SER A 19 -17.46 -7.90 23.49
N HIS A 20 -16.85 -7.10 22.61
CA HIS A 20 -15.46 -6.65 22.77
C HIS A 20 -15.34 -5.61 23.87
N ILE A 21 -16.33 -4.72 24.00
CA ILE A 21 -16.35 -3.71 25.05
C ILE A 21 -16.47 -4.39 26.41
N VAL A 22 -17.36 -5.39 26.53
CA VAL A 22 -17.51 -6.18 27.75
C VAL A 22 -16.23 -6.95 28.06
N PHE A 23 -15.65 -7.66 27.09
CA PHE A 23 -14.40 -8.39 27.26
C PHE A 23 -13.25 -7.47 27.69
N LEU A 24 -13.10 -6.32 27.03
CA LEU A 24 -12.09 -5.31 27.35
C LEU A 24 -12.31 -4.74 28.75
N GLY A 25 -13.56 -4.46 29.13
CA GLY A 25 -13.91 -4.00 30.48
C GLY A 25 -13.49 -5.02 31.54
N ILE A 26 -13.79 -6.31 31.33
CA ILE A 26 -13.37 -7.39 32.22
C ILE A 26 -11.84 -7.46 32.32
N ALA A 27 -11.13 -7.35 31.19
CA ALA A 27 -9.67 -7.36 31.17
C ALA A 27 -9.06 -6.20 31.97
N VAL A 28 -9.59 -4.98 31.81
CA VAL A 28 -9.15 -3.80 32.56
C VAL A 28 -9.41 -3.97 34.06
N VAL A 29 -10.61 -4.43 34.44
CA VAL A 29 -10.97 -4.68 35.84
C VAL A 29 -10.05 -5.75 36.45
N ALA A 30 -9.74 -6.81 35.71
CA ALA A 30 -8.81 -7.83 36.16
C ALA A 30 -7.41 -7.25 36.39
N CYS A 31 -6.88 -6.46 35.45
CA CYS A 31 -5.59 -5.79 35.60
C CYS A 31 -5.55 -4.87 36.82
N VAL A 32 -6.59 -4.06 37.05
CA VAL A 32 -6.66 -3.16 38.22
C VAL A 32 -6.80 -3.94 39.52
N SER A 33 -7.52 -5.05 39.51
CA SER A 33 -7.66 -5.94 40.67
C SER A 33 -6.33 -6.60 41.03
N LEU A 34 -5.57 -7.06 40.04
CA LEU A 34 -4.19 -7.56 40.17
C LEU A 34 -3.26 -6.46 40.70
N ALA A 35 -3.38 -5.24 40.19
CA ALA A 35 -2.63 -4.08 40.67
C ALA A 35 -2.89 -3.80 42.16
N TYR A 36 -4.16 -3.82 42.56
CA TYR A 36 -4.58 -3.63 43.94
C TYR A 36 -4.04 -4.74 44.85
N TRP A 37 -4.08 -5.99 44.40
CA TRP A 37 -3.50 -7.09 45.15
C TRP A 37 -1.98 -6.93 45.31
N GLN A 38 -1.27 -6.55 44.24
CA GLN A 38 0.18 -6.28 44.29
C GLN A 38 0.52 -5.11 45.21
N TRP A 39 -0.31 -4.06 45.19
CA TRP A 39 -0.24 -2.99 46.17
C TRP A 39 -0.35 -3.59 47.57
N THR A 40 -1.45 -4.24 47.95
CA THR A 40 -1.57 -4.82 49.31
C THR A 40 -0.39 -5.72 49.70
N ARG A 41 0.21 -6.44 48.75
CA ARG A 41 1.40 -7.26 48.96
C ARG A 41 2.69 -6.46 49.20
N PHE A 42 2.85 -5.30 48.57
CA PHE A 42 3.93 -4.35 48.83
C PHE A 42 3.84 -3.73 50.24
N GLN A 43 2.62 -3.49 50.73
CA GLN A 43 2.38 -2.93 52.07
C GLN A 43 2.63 -3.95 53.19
N ALA A 44 2.63 -5.25 52.90
CA ALA A 44 2.96 -6.27 53.89
C ALA A 44 4.44 -6.19 54.30
N GLY A 45 4.80 -6.61 55.51
CA GLY A 45 6.18 -6.52 56.05
C GLY A 45 7.27 -7.28 55.27
N SER A 46 6.91 -7.98 54.19
CA SER A 46 7.82 -8.63 53.23
C SER A 46 7.70 -8.06 51.81
N GLY A 47 7.20 -6.82 51.66
CA GLY A 47 7.07 -6.14 50.38
C GLY A 47 8.43 -5.72 49.80
N THR A 48 8.56 -5.83 48.48
CA THR A 48 9.76 -5.39 47.74
C THR A 48 9.38 -4.34 46.68
N PHE A 49 10.35 -3.53 46.24
CA PHE A 49 10.13 -2.56 45.15
C PHE A 49 9.66 -3.21 43.83
N GLN A 50 9.92 -4.51 43.62
CA GLN A 50 9.39 -5.25 42.47
C GLN A 50 7.86 -5.35 42.50
N ASN A 51 7.25 -5.59 43.67
CA ASN A 51 5.79 -5.63 43.83
C ASN A 51 5.15 -4.28 43.47
N LEU A 52 5.82 -3.18 43.82
CA LEU A 52 5.39 -1.83 43.44
C LEU A 52 5.43 -1.64 41.92
N GLY A 53 6.52 -2.08 41.28
CA GLY A 53 6.64 -2.08 39.82
C GLY A 53 5.49 -2.83 39.17
N TYR A 54 5.14 -4.02 39.66
CA TYR A 54 3.99 -4.78 39.17
C TYR A 54 2.66 -4.07 39.43
N ALA A 55 2.47 -3.46 40.60
CA ALA A 55 1.27 -2.69 40.91
C ALA A 55 1.06 -1.52 39.93
N PHE A 56 2.12 -0.91 39.41
CA PHE A 56 2.03 0.11 38.35
C PHE A 56 2.00 -0.45 36.93
N GLN A 57 2.64 -1.59 36.70
CA GLN A 57 2.67 -2.25 35.39
C GLN A 57 1.29 -2.78 34.98
N TRP A 58 0.53 -3.37 35.91
CA TRP A 58 -0.78 -3.94 35.60
C TRP A 58 -1.80 -2.89 35.11
N PRO A 59 -1.96 -1.70 35.72
CA PRO A 59 -2.80 -0.64 35.19
C PRO A 59 -2.34 -0.12 33.83
N LEU A 60 -1.03 -0.02 33.60
CA LEU A 60 -0.50 0.37 32.28
C LEU A 60 -0.91 -0.63 31.20
N PHE A 61 -0.88 -1.94 31.49
CA PHE A 61 -1.41 -2.93 30.56
C PHE A 61 -2.92 -2.81 30.35
N GLY A 62 -3.70 -2.54 31.40
CA GLY A 62 -5.13 -2.24 31.28
C GLY A 62 -5.39 -1.07 30.32
N GLY A 63 -4.68 0.06 30.51
CA GLY A 63 -4.77 1.22 29.62
C GLY A 63 -4.29 0.91 28.20
N PHE A 64 -3.22 0.14 28.07
CA PHE A 64 -2.70 -0.32 26.78
C PHE A 64 -3.74 -1.11 25.99
N PHE A 65 -4.47 -2.04 26.62
CA PHE A 65 -5.54 -2.78 25.94
C PHE A 65 -6.64 -1.84 25.41
N VAL A 66 -7.00 -0.80 26.16
CA VAL A 66 -8.01 0.19 25.72
C VAL A 66 -7.51 0.98 24.52
N ILE A 67 -6.27 1.47 24.57
CA ILE A 67 -5.68 2.23 23.46
C ILE A 67 -5.55 1.35 22.22
N ALA A 68 -5.02 0.13 22.37
CA ALA A 68 -4.89 -0.83 21.29
C ALA A 68 -6.25 -1.15 20.64
N TYR A 69 -7.28 -1.35 21.46
CA TYR A 69 -8.64 -1.59 20.95
C TYR A 69 -9.20 -0.39 20.18
N ARG A 70 -9.04 0.83 20.71
CA ARG A 70 -9.47 2.06 20.03
C ARG A 70 -8.74 2.26 18.71
N LEU A 71 -7.44 2.03 18.70
CA LEU A 71 -6.60 2.19 17.52
C LEU A 71 -6.94 1.15 16.46
N TRP A 72 -7.12 -0.12 16.85
CA TRP A 72 -7.57 -1.18 15.97
C TRP A 72 -8.93 -0.87 15.32
N LEU A 73 -9.90 -0.41 16.13
CA LEU A 73 -11.22 -0.05 15.63
C LEU A 73 -11.17 1.15 14.67
N LYS A 74 -10.30 2.13 14.95
CA LYS A 74 -10.07 3.27 14.08
C LYS A 74 -9.51 2.82 12.72
N TYR A 75 -8.46 2.01 12.72
CA TYR A 75 -7.85 1.49 11.49
C TYR A 75 -8.82 0.64 10.66
N GLU A 76 -9.63 -0.19 11.32
CA GLU A 76 -10.62 -1.02 10.62
C GLU A 76 -11.70 -0.15 9.94
N ASN A 77 -12.11 0.95 10.58
CA ASN A 77 -13.04 1.90 9.97
C ASN A 77 -12.41 2.67 8.80
N GLU A 78 -11.17 3.14 8.97
CA GLU A 78 -10.43 3.84 7.90
C GLU A 78 -10.22 2.93 6.68
N LEU A 79 -9.97 1.63 6.87
CA LEU A 79 -9.88 0.65 5.78
C LEU A 79 -11.20 0.45 5.05
N ILE A 80 -12.34 0.41 5.77
CA ILE A 80 -13.66 0.30 5.15
C ILE A 80 -14.00 1.59 4.38
N ASP A 81 -13.71 2.75 4.97
CA ASP A 81 -13.93 4.04 4.32
C ASP A 81 -13.07 4.16 3.04
N ALA A 82 -11.78 3.81 3.10
CA ALA A 82 -10.90 3.80 1.93
C ALA A 82 -11.30 2.76 0.87
N GLN A 83 -11.83 1.60 1.26
CA GLN A 83 -12.36 0.60 0.32
C GLN A 83 -13.67 1.04 -0.32
N ASN A 84 -14.53 1.72 0.43
CA ASN A 84 -15.75 2.30 -0.11
C ASN A 84 -15.37 3.39 -1.11
N GLU A 85 -14.49 4.32 -0.76
CA GLU A 85 -14.00 5.40 -1.63
C GLU A 85 -13.29 4.87 -2.90
N ALA A 86 -12.51 3.79 -2.78
CA ALA A 86 -11.88 3.14 -3.93
C ALA A 86 -12.86 2.31 -4.79
N GLY A 87 -13.93 1.78 -4.20
CA GLY A 87 -15.02 1.11 -4.92
C GLY A 87 -15.99 2.09 -5.58
N ASP A 88 -15.98 3.35 -5.12
CA ASP A 88 -16.79 4.47 -5.61
C ASP A 88 -16.13 5.21 -6.79
N MET A 89 -15.13 4.62 -7.43
CA MET A 89 -14.50 5.18 -8.64
C MET A 89 -15.53 5.39 -9.75
N ASP A 90 -16.53 4.52 -9.85
CA ASP A 90 -17.60 4.65 -10.83
C ASP A 90 -18.51 5.86 -10.53
N THR A 91 -18.82 6.15 -9.26
CA THR A 91 -19.65 7.33 -8.94
C THR A 91 -18.86 8.63 -8.99
N LEU A 92 -17.56 8.61 -8.63
CA LEU A 92 -16.66 9.74 -8.84
C LEU A 92 -16.55 10.05 -10.33
N TYR A 93 -16.43 9.03 -11.18
CA TYR A 93 -16.43 9.18 -12.63
C TYR A 93 -17.77 9.70 -13.18
N GLU A 94 -18.91 9.22 -12.64
CA GLU A 94 -20.23 9.75 -12.99
C GLU A 94 -20.42 11.20 -12.53
N ALA A 95 -19.96 11.56 -11.33
CA ALA A 95 -20.02 12.92 -10.82
C ALA A 95 -19.15 13.87 -11.64
N ASP A 96 -17.95 13.43 -12.04
CA ASP A 96 -17.05 14.18 -12.90
C ASP A 96 -17.67 14.38 -14.29
N LYS A 97 -18.33 13.35 -14.86
CA LYS A 97 -19.11 13.44 -16.11
C LYS A 97 -20.31 14.39 -16.05
N LEU A 98 -20.90 14.58 -14.87
CA LEU A 98 -22.04 15.50 -14.68
C LEU A 98 -21.57 16.94 -14.54
N ILE A 99 -20.42 17.17 -13.91
CA ILE A 99 -19.83 18.50 -13.69
C ILE A 99 -19.12 18.97 -14.96
N PHE A 100 -18.32 18.10 -15.53
CA PHE A 100 -17.64 18.29 -16.80
C PHE A 100 -18.40 17.47 -17.83
N GLU A 101 -19.24 18.15 -18.62
CA GLU A 101 -19.76 17.58 -19.88
C GLU A 101 -18.59 16.89 -20.61
N ASP A 102 -18.84 15.73 -21.24
CA ASP A 102 -17.87 14.87 -21.96
C ASP A 102 -17.27 15.58 -23.19
N LYS A 103 -16.67 16.74 -22.93
CA LYS A 103 -15.97 17.57 -23.86
C LYS A 103 -14.54 17.11 -23.78
N THR A 104 -14.22 16.15 -24.63
CA THR A 104 -12.83 15.90 -25.00
C THR A 104 -12.26 17.24 -25.44
N THR A 105 -11.40 17.85 -24.62
CA THR A 105 -10.66 19.05 -25.02
C THR A 105 -9.65 18.60 -26.05
N GLU A 106 -10.01 18.72 -27.32
CA GLU A 106 -9.13 18.47 -28.45
C GLU A 106 -7.87 19.33 -28.27
N ILE A 107 -6.72 18.66 -28.19
CA ILE A 107 -5.43 19.33 -28.11
C ILE A 107 -5.20 19.96 -29.48
N ASP A 108 -4.92 21.26 -29.50
CA ASP A 108 -4.60 22.00 -30.72
C ASP A 108 -3.46 21.30 -31.47
N GLU A 109 -3.62 21.05 -32.78
CA GLU A 109 -2.58 20.40 -33.59
C GLU A 109 -1.29 21.24 -33.65
N ASP A 110 -1.39 22.55 -33.43
CA ASP A 110 -0.24 23.46 -33.34
C ASP A 110 0.44 23.45 -31.96
N PHE A 111 -0.11 22.74 -30.96
CA PHE A 111 0.50 22.59 -29.64
C PHE A 111 1.79 21.76 -29.70
N LEU A 112 1.83 20.76 -30.60
CA LEU A 112 2.99 19.91 -30.75
C LEU A 112 3.93 20.48 -31.82
N PRO A 113 5.24 20.63 -31.54
CA PRO A 113 6.17 21.01 -32.58
C PRO A 113 6.12 19.96 -33.70
N PRO A 114 6.22 20.38 -34.97
CA PRO A 114 6.19 19.45 -36.10
C PRO A 114 7.26 18.39 -35.90
N ARG A 115 6.87 17.11 -36.10
CA ARG A 115 7.80 15.99 -35.95
C ARG A 115 8.99 16.20 -36.89
N PRO A 116 10.24 16.16 -36.39
CA PRO A 116 11.41 16.20 -37.25
C PRO A 116 11.39 15.02 -38.22
N THR A 117 11.37 15.31 -39.52
CA THR A 117 11.49 14.30 -40.58
C THR A 117 12.97 14.09 -40.86
N ILE A 118 13.55 13.00 -40.35
CA ILE A 118 14.91 12.58 -40.69
C ILE A 118 14.86 11.56 -41.82
N ASP A 119 15.81 11.65 -42.75
CA ASP A 119 15.94 10.70 -43.84
C ASP A 119 16.37 9.30 -43.33
N VAL A 120 15.96 8.25 -44.04
CA VAL A 120 16.20 6.85 -43.65
C VAL A 120 17.70 6.53 -43.59
N ASP A 121 18.50 7.02 -44.53
CA ASP A 121 19.95 6.79 -44.55
C ASP A 121 20.61 7.48 -43.36
N THR A 122 20.14 8.69 -43.05
CA THR A 122 20.61 9.48 -41.89
C THR A 122 20.23 8.81 -40.56
N PHE A 123 19.00 8.30 -40.44
CA PHE A 123 18.53 7.57 -39.25
C PHE A 123 19.33 6.27 -39.04
N ASN A 124 19.52 5.49 -40.10
CA ASN A 124 20.29 4.25 -40.05
C ASN A 124 21.74 4.50 -39.65
N ALA A 125 22.37 5.56 -40.17
CA ALA A 125 23.72 5.95 -39.79
C ALA A 125 23.83 6.30 -38.29
N LEU A 126 22.89 7.11 -37.77
CA LEU A 126 22.83 7.50 -36.36
C LEU A 126 22.57 6.33 -35.41
N ASN A 127 21.82 5.31 -35.87
CA ASN A 127 21.38 4.19 -35.03
C ASN A 127 22.10 2.88 -35.37
N THR A 128 23.26 2.94 -36.01
CA THR A 128 24.07 1.75 -36.27
C THR A 128 24.53 1.13 -34.94
N PRO A 129 24.10 -0.10 -34.59
CA PRO A 129 24.58 -0.76 -33.39
C PRO A 129 26.07 -1.02 -33.56
N ARG A 130 26.91 -0.44 -32.69
CA ARG A 130 28.36 -0.64 -32.68
C ARG A 130 28.67 -2.07 -32.20
N ARG A 131 28.47 -3.05 -33.08
CA ARG A 131 28.93 -4.43 -32.90
C ARG A 131 30.42 -4.46 -33.24
N GLY A 132 31.24 -4.91 -32.29
CA GLY A 132 32.71 -4.87 -32.36
C GLY A 132 33.26 -5.23 -33.74
N ALA A 133 34.11 -4.36 -34.25
CA ALA A 133 34.91 -4.59 -35.44
C ALA A 133 35.78 -5.83 -35.21
N VAL A 134 35.44 -6.94 -35.86
CA VAL A 134 36.38 -8.04 -36.07
C VAL A 134 37.06 -7.70 -37.39
N ASP A 135 38.30 -7.23 -37.30
CA ASP A 135 39.12 -6.85 -38.44
C ASP A 135 39.35 -8.07 -39.34
N GLY A 136 38.95 -7.97 -40.60
CA GLY A 136 38.95 -9.06 -41.58
C GLY A 136 40.32 -9.32 -42.22
N THR A 137 41.40 -8.96 -41.54
CA THR A 137 42.78 -9.06 -42.05
C THR A 137 43.45 -10.41 -41.78
N ASP A 138 42.85 -11.29 -40.96
CA ASP A 138 43.46 -12.58 -40.58
C ASP A 138 43.03 -13.80 -41.43
N ILE A 139 42.02 -13.68 -42.31
CA ILE A 139 41.51 -14.82 -43.11
C ILE A 139 42.20 -14.98 -44.48
N ALA A 140 43.06 -14.04 -44.88
CA ALA A 140 43.76 -14.10 -46.17
C ALA A 140 45.07 -14.92 -46.14
N ALA A 141 45.56 -15.34 -44.96
CA ALA A 141 46.83 -16.06 -44.83
C ALA A 141 46.72 -17.60 -44.81
N ALA A 142 45.52 -18.18 -44.81
CA ALA A 142 45.33 -19.61 -44.52
C ALA A 142 45.05 -20.53 -45.73
N ASN A 143 45.00 -20.00 -46.97
CA ASN A 143 44.74 -20.79 -48.18
C ASN A 143 45.86 -20.63 -49.23
N GLY A 144 47.06 -21.12 -48.88
CA GLY A 144 48.10 -21.41 -49.87
C GLY A 144 47.76 -22.67 -50.68
N PRO A 145 48.14 -22.74 -51.97
CA PRO A 145 47.83 -23.87 -52.84
C PRO A 145 48.50 -25.16 -52.35
N LYS A 146 47.74 -26.26 -52.29
CA LYS A 146 48.27 -27.60 -52.02
C LYS A 146 48.90 -28.15 -53.29
N GLU A 147 50.23 -28.21 -53.34
CA GLU A 147 50.91 -29.05 -54.33
C GLU A 147 50.76 -30.53 -53.95
N SER A 148 50.22 -31.30 -54.89
CA SER A 148 50.16 -32.75 -54.89
C SER A 148 51.26 -33.30 -55.80
N ASN A 149 52.10 -34.20 -55.25
CA ASN A 149 52.99 -35.19 -55.89
C ASN A 149 53.57 -34.87 -57.28
#